data_AF-A0AAE3KIP0-F1
#
_entry.id   AF-A0AAE3KIP0-F1
#
_cell.length_a   1.000
_cell.length_b   1.000
_cell.length_c   1.000
_cell.angle_alpha   90.00
_cell.angle_beta   90.00
_cell.angle_gamma   90.00
#
_symmetry.space_group_name_H-M   'P 1'
#
loop_
_entity.id
_entity.type
_entity.pdbx_description
1 polymer ?
#
loop_
_entity_poly.entity_id
_entity_poly.type
_entity_poly.pdbx_seq_one_letter_code
_entity_poly.pdbx_strand_id
1 'polypeptide(L)'
;MHQAPGFADIDAVLSAVEAVNAYTIGAIRGEVTVARAERATGMDEHQWQRVTGPYLTRTLATGRYPTLAKVVHDARHLDPDATFTAGLEYLLDGIAARHTR
;
A
#
# COMPACT_ATOMS: atom_id res chain seq x y z
N MET A 1 8.88 -31.58 -17.62
CA MET A 1 8.51 -30.35 -16.88
C MET A 1 7.00 -30.32 -16.80
N HIS A 2 6.43 -30.53 -15.61
CA HIS A 2 4.98 -30.44 -15.42
C HIS A 2 4.62 -28.96 -15.34
N GLN A 3 3.93 -28.44 -16.36
CA GLN A 3 3.38 -27.09 -16.33
C GLN A 3 2.23 -27.05 -15.31
N ALA A 4 2.27 -26.11 -14.37
CA ALA A 4 1.12 -25.77 -13.55
C ALA A 4 0.13 -25.00 -14.44
N PRO A 5 -1.16 -25.35 -14.49
CA PRO A 5 -2.12 -24.65 -15.34
C PRO A 5 -2.14 -23.14 -14.98
N GLY A 6 -1.95 -22.29 -15.98
CA GLY A 6 -1.92 -20.82 -15.84
C GLY A 6 -0.54 -20.18 -15.63
N PHE A 7 0.53 -20.96 -15.47
CA PHE A 7 1.91 -20.46 -15.38
C PHE A 7 2.82 -21.15 -16.40
N ALA A 8 3.86 -20.44 -16.86
CA ALA A 8 4.76 -20.92 -17.92
C ALA A 8 5.58 -22.15 -17.48
N ASP A 9 6.08 -22.14 -16.25
CA ASP A 9 6.88 -23.17 -15.60
C ASP A 9 6.81 -23.07 -14.07
N ILE A 10 7.51 -23.95 -13.36
CA ILE A 10 7.53 -23.98 -11.90
C ILE A 10 8.26 -22.78 -11.27
N ASP A 11 9.25 -22.21 -11.95
CA ASP A 11 10.01 -21.07 -11.45
C ASP A 11 9.14 -19.80 -11.44
N ALA A 12 8.26 -19.67 -12.44
CA ALA A 12 7.22 -18.66 -12.49
C ALA A 12 6.23 -18.79 -11.31
N VAL A 13 5.83 -20.01 -10.96
CA VAL A 13 4.96 -20.26 -9.79
C VAL A 13 5.66 -19.83 -8.50
N LEU A 14 6.91 -20.26 -8.30
CA LEU A 14 7.68 -19.91 -7.10
C LEU A 14 7.86 -18.39 -6.96
N SER A 15 8.18 -17.71 -8.06
CA SER A 15 8.32 -16.26 -8.10
C SER A 15 7.01 -15.53 -7.75
N ALA A 16 5.86 -16.03 -8.24
CA ALA A 16 4.56 -15.46 -7.92
C ALA A 16 4.20 -15.64 -6.44
N VAL A 17 4.45 -16.83 -5.89
CA VAL A 17 4.23 -17.11 -4.46
C VAL A 17 5.10 -16.21 -3.58
N GLU A 18 6.38 -16.04 -3.94
CA GLU A 18 7.29 -15.16 -3.20
C GLU A 18 6.82 -13.70 -3.22
N ALA A 19 6.35 -13.20 -4.37
CA ALA A 19 5.83 -11.84 -4.50
C ALA A 19 4.60 -11.60 -3.61
N VAL A 20 3.64 -12.54 -3.60
CA VAL A 20 2.44 -12.45 -2.73
C VAL A 20 2.81 -12.50 -1.25
N ASN A 21 3.76 -13.37 -0.87
CA ASN A 21 4.23 -13.44 0.50
C ASN A 21 4.93 -12.14 0.94
N ALA A 22 5.79 -11.58 0.08
CA ALA A 22 6.47 -10.32 0.34
C ALA A 22 5.48 -9.16 0.52
N TYR A 23 4.45 -9.06 -0.33
CA TYR A 23 3.38 -8.07 -0.18
C TYR A 23 2.64 -8.23 1.14
N THR A 24 2.25 -9.46 1.49
CA THR A 24 1.49 -9.76 2.71
C THR A 24 2.28 -9.35 3.96
N ILE A 25 3.56 -9.74 4.03
CA ILE A 25 4.45 -9.35 5.13
C ILE A 25 4.65 -7.83 5.18
N GLY A 26 4.80 -7.18 4.02
CA GLY A 26 4.96 -5.73 3.92
C GLY A 26 3.74 -4.97 4.44
N ALA A 27 2.54 -5.36 4.03
CA ALA A 27 1.29 -4.73 4.45
C ALA A 27 1.10 -4.83 5.97
N ILE A 28 1.34 -6.01 6.56
CA ILE A 28 1.26 -6.20 8.02
C ILE A 28 2.30 -5.35 8.76
N ARG A 29 3.51 -5.19 8.22
CA ARG A 29 4.54 -4.32 8.82
C ARG A 29 4.18 -2.84 8.78
N GLY A 30 3.41 -2.40 7.78
CA GLY A 30 2.85 -1.05 7.68
C GLY A 30 1.97 -0.73 8.89
N GLU A 31 1.01 -1.60 9.18
CA GLU A 31 0.11 -1.49 10.35
C GLU A 31 0.89 -1.45 11.67
N VAL A 32 1.91 -2.31 11.81
CA VAL A 32 2.78 -2.32 12.99
C VAL A 32 3.57 -1.02 13.14
N THR A 33 3.88 -0.33 12.05
CA THR A 33 4.63 0.93 12.07
C THR A 33 3.74 2.08 12.55
N VAL A 34 2.49 2.15 12.07
CA VAL A 34 1.47 3.09 12.56
C VAL A 34 1.24 2.87 14.06
N ALA A 35 0.97 1.64 14.48
CA ALA A 35 0.76 1.29 15.89
C ALA A 35 1.99 1.54 16.79
N ARG A 36 3.20 1.56 16.23
CA ARG A 36 4.43 1.95 16.97
C ARG A 36 4.55 3.47 17.08
N ALA A 37 4.20 4.21 16.04
CA ALA A 37 4.21 5.67 16.06
C ALA A 37 3.20 6.21 17.09
N GLU A 38 2.00 5.65 17.15
CA GLU A 38 1.00 6.00 18.16
C GLU A 38 1.52 5.74 19.57
N ARG A 39 2.12 4.55 19.82
CA ARG A 39 2.69 4.23 21.15
C ARG A 39 3.86 5.11 21.55
N ALA A 40 4.73 5.47 20.60
CA ALA A 40 5.92 6.27 20.88
C ALA A 40 5.60 7.75 21.10
N THR A 41 4.60 8.29 20.39
CA THR A 41 4.22 9.71 20.46
C THR A 41 3.06 9.97 21.42
N GLY A 42 2.29 8.93 21.75
CA GLY A 42 1.01 9.04 22.46
C GLY A 42 -0.11 9.66 21.62
N MET A 43 0.14 9.98 20.36
CA MET A 43 -0.82 10.62 19.46
C MET A 43 -1.54 9.57 18.62
N ASP A 44 -2.87 9.59 18.65
CA ASP A 44 -3.68 8.91 17.65
C ASP A 44 -3.63 9.66 16.30
N GLU A 45 -4.10 9.00 15.24
CA GLU A 45 -4.14 9.56 13.86
C GLU A 45 -4.82 10.95 13.81
N HIS A 46 -5.94 11.15 14.52
CA HIS A 46 -6.64 12.43 14.54
C HIS A 46 -5.84 13.53 15.24
N GLN A 47 -5.13 13.19 16.31
CA GLN A 47 -4.22 14.11 17.01
C GLN A 47 -3.07 14.50 16.11
N TRP A 48 -2.46 13.52 15.45
CA TRP A 48 -1.41 13.77 14.47
C TRP A 48 -1.88 14.73 13.39
N GLN A 49 -3.05 14.47 12.77
CA GLN A 49 -3.64 15.34 11.75
C GLN A 49 -3.89 16.77 12.25
N ARG A 50 -4.34 16.95 13.50
CA ARG A 50 -4.54 18.30 14.08
C ARG A 50 -3.22 19.05 14.27
N VAL A 51 -2.17 18.34 14.67
CA VAL A 51 -0.84 18.93 14.90
C VAL A 51 -0.13 19.25 13.58
N THR A 52 -0.19 18.35 12.60
CA THR A 52 0.53 18.49 11.33
C THR A 52 -0.25 19.24 10.25
N GLY A 53 -1.58 19.26 10.34
CA GLY A 53 -2.48 19.88 9.35
C GLY A 53 -2.09 21.30 8.94
N PRO A 54 -1.87 22.25 9.88
CA PRO A 54 -1.50 23.63 9.53
C PRO A 54 -0.19 23.75 8.74
N TYR A 55 0.79 22.88 9.03
CA TYR A 55 2.05 22.86 8.29
C TYR A 55 1.86 22.28 6.88
N LEU A 56 1.09 21.20 6.75
CA LEU A 56 0.75 20.61 5.46
C LEU A 56 -0.01 21.61 4.58
N THR A 57 -1.02 22.30 5.12
CA THR A 57 -1.77 23.34 4.40
C THR A 57 -0.85 24.44 3.86
N ARG A 58 0.07 24.97 4.69
CA ARG A 58 1.04 25.98 4.22
C ARG A 58 1.94 25.44 3.11
N THR A 59 2.36 24.19 3.23
CA THR A 59 3.25 23.53 2.24
C THR A 59 2.53 23.35 0.90
N LEU A 60 1.28 22.87 0.93
CA LEU A 60 0.47 22.65 -0.27
C LEU A 60 0.09 23.98 -0.95
N ALA A 61 -0.17 25.04 -0.17
CA ALA A 61 -0.46 26.37 -0.69
C ALA A 61 0.67 26.98 -1.53
N THR A 62 1.91 26.47 -1.41
CA THR A 62 3.02 26.90 -2.28
C THR A 62 2.87 26.47 -3.73
N GLY A 63 1.94 25.55 -4.04
CA GLY A 63 1.74 25.02 -5.40
C GLY A 63 2.84 24.08 -5.90
N ARG A 64 3.90 23.84 -5.10
CA ARG A 64 5.06 23.02 -5.49
C ARG A 64 4.80 21.52 -5.52
N TYR A 65 3.70 21.06 -4.91
CA TYR A 65 3.38 19.64 -4.75
C TYR A 65 1.96 19.32 -5.24
N PRO A 66 1.65 19.51 -6.53
CA PRO A 66 0.29 19.37 -7.06
C PRO A 66 -0.25 17.95 -6.90
N THR A 67 0.57 16.92 -7.08
CA THR A 67 0.17 15.53 -6.88
C THR A 67 -0.17 15.24 -5.41
N LEU A 68 0.66 15.73 -4.48
CA LEU A 68 0.38 15.54 -3.05
C LEU A 68 -0.88 16.29 -2.62
N ALA A 69 -1.10 17.50 -3.13
CA ALA A 69 -2.33 18.24 -2.88
C ALA A 69 -3.55 17.45 -3.34
N LYS A 70 -3.49 16.86 -4.54
CA LYS A 70 -4.56 16.01 -5.07
C LYS A 70 -4.80 14.79 -4.19
N VAL A 71 -3.75 14.12 -3.73
CA VAL A 71 -3.88 12.97 -2.81
C VAL A 71 -4.56 13.41 -1.50
N VAL A 72 -4.12 14.50 -0.88
CA VAL A 72 -4.70 14.96 0.40
C VAL A 72 -6.17 15.34 0.27
N HIS A 73 -6.58 15.92 -0.87
CA HIS A 73 -7.96 16.36 -1.08
C HIS A 73 -8.89 15.26 -1.60
N ASP A 74 -8.41 14.43 -2.52
CA ASP A 74 -9.26 13.52 -3.29
C ASP A 74 -9.11 12.05 -2.88
N ALA A 75 -8.06 11.68 -2.14
CA ALA A 75 -7.87 10.29 -1.77
C ALA A 75 -8.92 9.82 -0.76
N ARG A 76 -9.51 8.67 -1.07
CA ARG A 76 -10.31 7.93 -0.09
C ARG A 76 -9.38 7.38 0.98
N HIS A 77 -9.66 7.69 2.23
CA HIS A 77 -8.98 7.11 3.39
C HIS A 77 -9.62 5.76 3.66
N LEU A 78 -9.16 4.73 2.94
CA LEU A 78 -9.60 3.36 3.14
C LEU A 78 -9.14 2.86 4.50
N ASP A 79 -9.93 1.98 5.12
CA ASP A 79 -9.45 1.24 6.28
C ASP A 79 -8.30 0.28 5.87
N PRO A 80 -7.55 -0.24 6.86
CA PRO A 80 -6.45 -1.17 6.61
C PRO A 80 -6.83 -2.38 5.74
N ASP A 81 -8.00 -2.98 5.98
CA ASP A 81 -8.45 -4.20 5.30
C ASP A 81 -8.76 -3.92 3.82
N ALA A 82 -9.44 -2.81 3.53
CA ALA A 82 -9.72 -2.36 2.18
C ALA A 82 -8.44 -1.97 1.42
N THR A 83 -7.47 -1.35 2.12
CA THR A 83 -6.16 -1.01 1.54
C THR A 83 -5.35 -2.26 1.18
N PHE A 84 -5.33 -3.24 2.09
CA PHE A 84 -4.70 -4.54 1.85
C PHE A 84 -5.33 -5.27 0.66
N THR A 85 -6.66 -5.35 0.64
CA THR A 85 -7.39 -6.06 -0.41
C THR A 85 -7.13 -5.44 -1.78
N ALA A 86 -7.24 -4.11 -1.89
CA ALA A 86 -6.99 -3.42 -3.16
C ALA A 86 -5.55 -3.60 -3.66
N GLY A 87 -4.56 -3.55 -2.76
CA GLY A 87 -3.16 -3.77 -3.16
C GLY A 87 -2.86 -5.22 -3.56
N LEU A 88 -3.50 -6.19 -2.90
CA LEU A 88 -3.40 -7.61 -3.28
C LEU A 88 -4.01 -7.85 -4.66
N GLU A 89 -5.17 -7.25 -4.95
CA GLU A 89 -5.79 -7.30 -6.28
C GLU A 89 -4.85 -6.76 -7.36
N TYR A 90 -4.27 -5.56 -7.16
CA TYR A 90 -3.30 -5.01 -8.11
C TYR A 90 -2.10 -5.94 -8.35
N LEU A 91 -1.59 -6.59 -7.29
CA LEU A 91 -0.47 -7.53 -7.42
C LEU A 91 -0.88 -8.78 -8.22
N LEU A 92 -2.02 -9.38 -7.87
CA LEU A 92 -2.51 -10.59 -8.53
C LEU A 92 -2.86 -10.35 -9.99
N ASP A 93 -3.47 -9.21 -10.31
CA ASP A 93 -3.75 -8.78 -11.68
C ASP A 93 -2.45 -8.62 -12.49
N GLY A 94 -1.42 -8.02 -11.89
CA GLY A 94 -0.11 -7.87 -12.51
C GLY A 94 0.58 -9.22 -12.78
N ILE A 95 0.48 -10.17 -11.85
CA ILE A 95 0.97 -11.54 -12.03
C ILE A 95 0.20 -12.22 -13.16
N ALA A 96 -1.13 -12.18 -13.13
CA ALA A 96 -1.99 -12.79 -14.14
C ALA A 96 -1.69 -12.24 -15.55
N ALA A 97 -1.52 -10.93 -15.69
CA ALA A 97 -1.21 -10.27 -16.96
C ALA A 97 0.14 -10.70 -17.56
N ARG A 98 1.09 -11.18 -16.74
CA ARG A 98 2.38 -11.71 -17.21
C ARG A 98 2.28 -13.12 -17.79
N HIS A 99 1.27 -13.88 -17.40
CA HIS A 99 1.11 -15.30 -17.77
C HIS A 99 -0.05 -15.58 -18.74
N THR A 100 -0.87 -14.57 -19.04
CA THR A 100 -1.97 -14.66 -20.02
C THR A 100 -1.54 -14.31 -21.46
N ARG A 101 -0.28 -14.56 -21.83
CA ARG A 101 0.23 -14.39 -23.20
C ARG A 101 0.46 -15.71 -23.91
#